data_AF-A0A8S3SCV0-F1
#
_entry.id   AF-A0A8S3SCV0-F1
#
_cell.length_a   1.000
_cell.length_b   1.000
_cell.length_c   1.000
_cell.angle_alpha   90.00
_cell.angle_beta   90.00
_cell.angle_gamma   90.00
#
_symmetry.space_group_name_H-M   'P 1'
#
loop_
_entity.id
_entity.type
_entity.pdbx_description
1 polymer ?
#
loop_
_entity_poly.entity_id
_entity_poly.type
_entity_poly.pdbx_seq_one_letter_code
_entity_poly.pdbx_strand_id
1 'polypeptide(L)'
;MLNGIKKCRLKFNTTELKRAQKRQHRYISDDGQASLLQEARKSTRLSLPCKIGLKDYVCFFCDSIEEDEMLREAATYGIDNRVRECAQKLQDTALLAKLSAGDLVAQEAKYHVKCLIYLYRKASRVANDDESEGGTQSRISHGIALAELVSFIEESRSEDNVAPVFKMSDLSKMYGNRLEKMGAEQEGRVHSTRLKNRLLTYVPDIEAYKQGRENLLAFKDDIGPALRRACEEDFDSNYMQIYKAVKIVRSDMMATSSEFNGTFAADCQEKSVPRSLLTLVNMLLYGPDITTDSFSQETLSIAQMLIFNSHKRIQKSNRHAKSRETPSQMYLGIVIHCQTRKRGLIDKLYKLGLSVSYDRILSVSASLTNTLCKQYQEDGYVLSSVVTVRPFHHCRRR
;
A
#
# COMPACT_ATOMS: atom_id res chain seq x y z
N MET A 1 -12.11 9.65 31.49
CA MET A 1 -12.26 9.58 30.02
C MET A 1 -11.73 8.23 29.57
N LEU A 2 -12.57 7.39 28.95
CA LEU A 2 -12.19 6.32 28.00
C LEU A 2 -13.51 5.65 27.55
N ASN A 3 -14.18 6.30 26.62
CA ASN A 3 -15.33 5.77 25.89
C ASN A 3 -14.83 5.15 24.58
N GLY A 4 -15.32 3.95 24.24
CA GLY A 4 -15.53 3.57 22.84
C GLY A 4 -14.66 2.45 22.27
N ILE A 5 -14.90 1.20 22.67
CA ILE A 5 -14.68 0.05 21.79
C ILE A 5 -16.05 -0.58 21.51
N LYS A 6 -16.71 -0.16 20.43
CA LYS A 6 -17.94 -0.78 19.93
C LYS A 6 -17.58 -2.10 19.22
N LYS A 7 -17.71 -3.24 19.90
CA LYS A 7 -17.72 -4.56 19.25
C LYS A 7 -19.10 -4.79 18.62
N CYS A 8 -19.13 -4.82 17.28
CA CYS A 8 -20.31 -5.11 16.48
C CYS A 8 -20.70 -6.58 16.63
N ARG A 9 -21.76 -6.87 17.40
CA ARG A 9 -22.29 -8.22 17.61
C ARG A 9 -23.35 -8.50 16.53
N LEU A 10 -22.92 -9.02 15.38
CA LEU A 10 -23.83 -9.52 14.35
C LEU A 10 -24.62 -10.71 14.91
N LYS A 11 -25.94 -10.55 15.02
CA LYS A 11 -26.88 -11.63 15.30
C LYS A 11 -26.90 -12.55 14.08
N PHE A 12 -26.21 -13.69 14.16
CA PHE A 12 -26.35 -14.75 13.17
C PHE A 12 -27.74 -15.39 13.31
N ASN A 13 -28.47 -15.44 12.20
CA ASN A 13 -29.77 -16.08 12.10
C ASN A 13 -29.58 -17.61 12.14
N THR A 14 -29.84 -18.21 13.30
CA THR A 14 -29.66 -19.65 13.58
C THR A 14 -30.53 -20.57 12.72
N THR A 15 -31.46 -20.01 11.93
CA THR A 15 -32.32 -20.78 11.02
C THR A 15 -31.61 -21.18 9.73
N GLU A 16 -30.64 -20.40 9.25
CA GLU A 16 -29.87 -20.74 8.05
C GLU A 16 -28.86 -21.85 8.31
N LEU A 17 -28.24 -21.83 9.50
CA LEU A 17 -27.28 -22.85 9.95
C LEU A 17 -27.95 -24.22 10.12
N LYS A 18 -29.18 -24.26 10.65
CA LYS A 18 -29.99 -25.49 10.74
C LYS A 18 -30.45 -26.01 9.37
N ARG A 19 -30.71 -25.11 8.41
CA ARG A 19 -31.06 -25.50 7.02
C ARG A 19 -29.85 -26.02 6.24
N ALA A 20 -28.65 -25.48 6.48
CA ALA A 20 -27.41 -25.97 5.89
C ALA A 20 -27.02 -27.36 6.42
N GLN A 21 -27.12 -27.59 7.74
CA GLN A 21 -26.88 -28.91 8.34
C GLN A 21 -27.85 -29.99 7.81
N LYS A 22 -29.12 -29.64 7.58
CA LYS A 22 -30.13 -30.57 7.01
C LYS A 22 -29.89 -30.90 5.52
N ARG A 23 -29.14 -30.07 4.79
CA ARG A 23 -28.71 -30.37 3.40
C ARG A 23 -27.47 -31.27 3.39
N GLN A 24 -26.57 -31.11 4.35
CA GLN A 24 -25.36 -31.93 4.47
C GLN A 24 -25.68 -33.37 4.93
N HIS A 25 -26.70 -33.55 5.77
CA HIS A 25 -27.12 -34.88 6.24
C HIS A 25 -27.91 -35.73 5.22
N ARG A 26 -28.25 -35.18 4.06
CA ARG A 26 -28.87 -35.91 2.93
C ARG A 26 -27.86 -36.40 1.89
N TYR A 27 -26.57 -36.08 2.04
CA TYR A 27 -25.54 -36.36 1.04
C TYR A 27 -24.48 -37.38 1.50
N ILE A 28 -24.62 -37.97 2.70
CA ILE A 28 -23.63 -38.90 3.28
C ILE A 28 -24.28 -40.26 3.61
N SER A 29 -25.44 -40.59 3.04
CA SER A 29 -26.07 -41.90 3.28
C SER A 29 -26.84 -42.36 2.04
N ASP A 30 -26.13 -42.63 0.94
CA ASP A 30 -26.59 -43.64 -0.03
C ASP A 30 -25.43 -44.03 -0.98
N ASP A 31 -24.67 -45.04 -0.59
CA ASP A 31 -23.82 -45.84 -1.48
C ASP A 31 -23.90 -47.28 -0.94
N GLY A 32 -24.67 -48.15 -1.61
CA GLY A 32 -24.66 -49.58 -1.30
C GLY A 32 -25.96 -50.37 -1.52
N GLN A 33 -26.18 -50.79 -2.77
CA GLN A 33 -26.73 -52.09 -3.20
C GLN A 33 -28.21 -52.51 -2.90
N ALA A 34 -28.94 -52.62 -4.03
CA ALA A 34 -29.77 -53.76 -4.49
C ALA A 34 -31.06 -54.20 -3.73
N SER A 35 -32.13 -54.22 -4.54
CA SER A 35 -33.23 -55.19 -4.61
C SER A 35 -34.46 -55.09 -3.69
N LEU A 36 -35.60 -55.05 -4.40
CA LEU A 36 -36.87 -55.76 -4.17
C LEU A 36 -37.92 -55.21 -3.16
N LEU A 37 -39.13 -55.11 -3.72
CA LEU A 37 -40.47 -55.13 -3.12
C LEU A 37 -41.04 -53.81 -2.52
N GLN A 38 -41.98 -53.24 -3.30
CA GLN A 38 -43.40 -53.09 -2.96
C GLN A 38 -43.75 -52.53 -1.56
N GLU A 39 -44.40 -51.35 -1.53
CA GLU A 39 -45.64 -51.04 -0.79
C GLU A 39 -45.95 -49.53 -0.92
N ALA A 40 -46.95 -49.16 -1.71
CA ALA A 40 -48.35 -48.96 -1.29
C ALA A 40 -48.63 -47.61 -0.60
N ARG A 41 -49.14 -46.68 -1.43
CA ARG A 41 -50.28 -45.78 -1.22
C ARG A 41 -50.47 -45.15 0.17
N LYS A 42 -50.54 -43.81 0.19
CA LYS A 42 -51.73 -43.10 0.72
C LYS A 42 -52.11 -41.91 -0.16
N SER A 43 -53.07 -42.17 -1.04
CA SER A 43 -53.96 -41.16 -1.62
C SER A 43 -55.13 -40.96 -0.66
N THR A 44 -55.60 -39.72 -0.49
CA THR A 44 -56.93 -39.50 0.06
C THR A 44 -57.66 -38.39 -0.70
N ARG A 45 -58.81 -38.81 -1.24
CA ARG A 45 -60.04 -38.10 -1.63
C ARG A 45 -60.10 -37.47 -3.02
N LEU A 46 -60.63 -38.32 -3.91
CA LEU A 46 -61.39 -38.02 -5.12
C LEU A 46 -62.61 -37.12 -4.83
N SER A 47 -62.84 -36.16 -5.71
CA SER A 47 -64.19 -35.77 -6.16
C SER A 47 -64.19 -35.73 -7.69
N LEU A 48 -65.29 -36.23 -8.26
CA LEU A 48 -65.53 -36.60 -9.66
C LEU A 48 -65.58 -35.39 -10.64
N PRO A 49 -65.57 -35.65 -11.97
CA PRO A 49 -64.76 -34.93 -12.94
C PRO A 49 -65.54 -33.78 -13.59
N CYS A 50 -64.90 -32.63 -13.72
CA CYS A 50 -65.43 -31.58 -14.58
C CYS A 50 -64.30 -30.95 -15.37
N LYS A 51 -64.21 -31.35 -16.65
CA LYS A 51 -63.39 -30.78 -17.73
C LYS A 51 -61.93 -30.57 -17.34
N ILE A 52 -61.08 -31.57 -17.61
CA ILE A 52 -59.63 -31.38 -17.74
C ILE A 52 -59.46 -30.33 -18.85
N GLY A 53 -59.30 -29.07 -18.45
CA GLY A 53 -59.00 -28.00 -19.37
C GLY A 53 -57.59 -28.23 -19.86
N LEU A 54 -57.39 -28.26 -21.17
CA LEU A 54 -56.09 -28.28 -21.84
C LEU A 54 -55.11 -27.17 -21.40
N LYS A 55 -55.49 -26.29 -20.45
CA LYS A 55 -54.66 -25.23 -19.88
C LYS A 55 -53.60 -25.75 -18.90
N ASP A 56 -53.73 -26.98 -18.39
CA ASP A 56 -52.86 -27.44 -17.30
C ASP A 56 -51.43 -27.80 -17.70
N TYR A 57 -51.16 -27.93 -18.99
CA TYR A 57 -49.86 -28.35 -19.53
C TYR A 57 -49.29 -27.41 -20.60
N VAL A 58 -49.83 -26.19 -20.72
CA VAL A 58 -49.40 -25.23 -21.75
C VAL A 58 -48.50 -24.18 -21.13
N CYS A 59 -47.35 -23.92 -21.76
CA CYS A 59 -46.52 -22.78 -21.38
C CYS A 59 -47.15 -21.45 -21.81
N PHE A 60 -47.31 -20.53 -20.87
CA PHE A 60 -47.85 -19.18 -21.09
C PHE A 60 -47.14 -18.36 -22.19
N PHE A 61 -45.84 -18.57 -22.38
CA PHE A 61 -45.02 -17.79 -23.33
C PHE A 61 -45.00 -18.37 -24.75
N CYS A 62 -44.99 -19.70 -24.91
CA CYS A 62 -44.80 -20.36 -26.21
C CYS A 62 -45.97 -21.24 -26.64
N ASP A 63 -47.02 -21.35 -25.82
CA ASP A 63 -48.24 -22.12 -26.07
C ASP A 63 -48.02 -23.62 -26.38
N SER A 64 -46.83 -24.16 -26.10
CA SER A 64 -46.48 -25.56 -26.32
C SER A 64 -46.83 -26.45 -25.12
N ILE A 65 -47.23 -27.69 -25.42
CA ILE A 65 -47.66 -28.75 -24.47
C ILE A 65 -46.53 -29.77 -24.27
N GLU A 66 -45.27 -29.35 -24.25
CA GLU A 66 -44.15 -30.31 -24.20
C GLU A 66 -44.18 -31.12 -22.89
N GLU A 67 -44.43 -32.44 -23.01
CA GLU A 67 -44.61 -33.37 -21.88
C GLU A 67 -43.30 -33.62 -21.08
N ASP A 68 -42.14 -33.29 -21.66
CA ASP A 68 -40.82 -33.57 -21.09
C ASP A 68 -40.19 -32.42 -20.28
N GLU A 69 -40.67 -31.16 -20.41
CA GLU A 69 -40.14 -30.03 -19.64
C GLU A 69 -41.05 -29.65 -18.46
N MET A 70 -40.51 -29.73 -17.24
CA MET A 70 -41.23 -29.37 -16.02
C MET A 70 -41.61 -27.88 -16.00
N LEU A 71 -42.88 -27.60 -16.29
CA LEU A 71 -43.45 -26.26 -16.19
C LEU A 71 -43.45 -25.75 -14.75
N ARG A 72 -43.09 -24.47 -14.56
CA ARG A 72 -43.18 -23.79 -13.28
C ARG A 72 -44.40 -22.90 -13.22
N GLU A 73 -45.06 -22.90 -12.07
CA GLU A 73 -46.19 -22.03 -11.80
C GLU A 73 -45.74 -20.65 -11.32
N ALA A 74 -46.41 -19.60 -11.80
CA ALA A 74 -46.18 -18.24 -11.35
C ALA A 74 -46.77 -18.02 -9.95
N ALA A 75 -45.94 -18.15 -8.92
CA ALA A 75 -46.37 -18.04 -7.52
C ALA A 75 -46.13 -16.66 -6.86
N THR A 76 -45.63 -15.66 -7.61
CA THR A 76 -45.28 -14.34 -7.04
C THR A 76 -45.59 -13.18 -7.99
N TYR A 77 -46.13 -12.09 -7.43
CA TYR A 77 -46.36 -10.82 -8.15
C TYR A 77 -45.08 -10.20 -8.75
N GLY A 78 -43.91 -10.49 -8.17
CA GLY A 78 -42.63 -10.00 -8.70
C GLY A 78 -42.29 -10.55 -10.09
N ILE A 79 -42.83 -11.72 -10.46
CA ILE A 79 -42.67 -12.28 -11.80
C ILE A 79 -43.62 -11.58 -12.77
N ASP A 80 -44.88 -11.33 -12.38
CA ASP A 80 -45.85 -10.60 -13.22
C ASP A 80 -45.34 -9.21 -13.60
N ASN A 81 -44.92 -8.41 -12.61
CA ASN A 81 -44.45 -7.04 -12.85
C ASN A 81 -43.30 -7.01 -13.86
N ARG A 82 -42.30 -7.90 -13.70
CA ARG A 82 -41.15 -7.97 -14.61
C ARG A 82 -41.53 -8.45 -16.01
N VAL A 83 -42.44 -9.41 -16.12
CA VAL A 83 -42.92 -9.90 -17.42
C VAL A 83 -43.72 -8.82 -18.14
N ARG A 84 -44.55 -8.05 -17.41
CA ARG A 84 -45.31 -6.91 -17.95
C ARG A 84 -44.42 -5.78 -18.42
N GLU A 85 -43.39 -5.43 -17.63
CA GLU A 85 -42.35 -4.47 -18.06
C GLU A 85 -41.63 -4.93 -19.32
N CYS A 86 -41.26 -6.22 -19.41
CA CYS A 86 -40.61 -6.77 -20.59
C CYS A 86 -41.54 -6.79 -21.82
N ALA A 87 -42.82 -7.12 -21.63
CA ALA A 87 -43.81 -7.13 -22.70
C ALA A 87 -44.06 -5.72 -23.26
N GLN A 88 -44.10 -4.70 -22.37
CA GLN A 88 -44.19 -3.29 -22.76
C GLN A 88 -42.94 -2.82 -23.52
N LYS A 89 -41.75 -3.14 -23.00
CA LYS A 89 -40.46 -2.79 -23.65
C LYS A 89 -40.31 -3.42 -25.02
N LEU A 90 -40.76 -4.66 -25.18
CA LEU A 90 -40.70 -5.39 -26.45
C LEU A 90 -41.86 -5.08 -27.40
N GLN A 91 -42.84 -4.29 -26.97
CA GLN A 91 -44.11 -4.06 -27.66
C GLN A 91 -44.76 -5.38 -28.14
N ASP A 92 -44.65 -6.44 -27.33
CA ASP A 92 -45.13 -7.77 -27.68
C ASP A 92 -46.65 -7.81 -27.47
N THR A 93 -47.40 -7.49 -28.52
CA THR A 93 -48.86 -7.34 -28.48
C THR A 93 -49.57 -8.64 -28.12
N ALA A 94 -49.01 -9.80 -28.49
CA ALA A 94 -49.54 -11.10 -28.14
C ALA A 94 -49.38 -11.39 -26.64
N LEU A 95 -48.19 -11.10 -26.08
CA LEU A 95 -47.96 -11.27 -24.64
C LEU A 95 -48.76 -10.26 -23.80
N LEU A 96 -48.89 -9.02 -24.27
CA LEU A 96 -49.71 -7.99 -23.62
C LEU A 96 -51.21 -8.36 -23.60
N ALA A 97 -51.72 -8.95 -24.69
CA ALA A 97 -53.10 -9.43 -24.76
C ALA A 97 -53.36 -10.61 -23.80
N LYS A 98 -52.37 -11.48 -23.57
CA LYS A 98 -52.48 -12.54 -22.54
C LYS A 98 -52.50 -11.94 -21.13
N LEU A 99 -51.67 -10.93 -20.88
CA LEU A 99 -51.57 -10.24 -19.58
C LEU A 99 -52.73 -9.28 -19.27
N SER A 100 -53.63 -9.01 -20.23
CA SER A 100 -54.85 -8.20 -19.99
C SER A 100 -55.98 -8.99 -19.35
N ALA A 101 -55.95 -10.34 -19.42
CA ALA A 101 -56.98 -11.18 -18.82
C ALA A 101 -56.85 -11.32 -17.28
N GLY A 102 -55.76 -10.83 -16.69
CA GLY A 102 -55.45 -10.92 -15.26
C GLY A 102 -53.94 -10.97 -15.02
N ASP A 103 -53.48 -10.91 -13.77
CA ASP A 103 -52.06 -11.15 -13.46
C ASP A 103 -51.70 -12.64 -13.62
N LEU A 104 -50.39 -12.93 -13.76
CA LEU A 104 -49.89 -14.30 -13.97
C LEU A 104 -50.30 -15.27 -12.84
N VAL A 105 -50.56 -14.76 -11.63
CA VAL A 105 -50.92 -15.59 -10.47
C VAL A 105 -52.41 -15.96 -10.53
N ALA A 106 -53.28 -14.99 -10.83
CA ALA A 106 -54.72 -15.15 -11.00
C ALA A 106 -55.07 -16.00 -12.22
N GLN A 107 -54.22 -16.02 -13.24
CA GLN A 107 -54.35 -16.89 -14.40
C GLN A 107 -53.76 -18.29 -14.19
N GLU A 108 -53.19 -18.58 -13.01
CA GLU A 108 -52.48 -19.83 -12.70
C GLU A 108 -51.43 -20.17 -13.78
N ALA A 109 -50.72 -19.14 -14.26
CA ALA A 109 -49.89 -19.25 -15.44
C ALA A 109 -48.67 -20.16 -15.19
N LYS A 110 -48.51 -21.17 -16.05
CA LYS A 110 -47.38 -22.10 -16.05
C LYS A 110 -46.40 -21.74 -17.17
N TYR A 111 -45.09 -21.83 -16.92
CA TYR A 111 -44.08 -21.44 -17.90
C TYR A 111 -42.81 -22.28 -17.86
N HIS A 112 -42.15 -22.40 -19.01
CA HIS A 112 -40.78 -22.90 -19.09
C HIS A 112 -39.80 -21.86 -18.56
N VAL A 113 -38.86 -22.29 -17.71
CA VAL A 113 -37.77 -21.44 -17.21
C VAL A 113 -36.97 -20.83 -18.37
N LYS A 114 -36.76 -21.61 -19.45
CA LYS A 114 -36.06 -21.17 -20.66
C LYS A 114 -36.80 -20.03 -21.36
N CYS A 115 -38.13 -20.10 -21.50
CA CYS A 115 -38.93 -19.05 -22.12
C CYS A 115 -38.89 -17.74 -21.34
N LEU A 116 -38.91 -17.81 -19.99
CA LEU A 116 -38.78 -16.60 -19.16
C LEU A 116 -37.38 -15.96 -19.30
N ILE A 117 -36.32 -16.78 -19.29
CA ILE A 117 -34.95 -16.29 -19.51
C ILE A 117 -34.82 -15.67 -20.91
N TYR A 118 -35.43 -16.29 -21.92
CA TYR A 118 -35.44 -15.78 -23.28
C TYR A 118 -36.12 -14.41 -23.37
N LEU A 119 -37.29 -14.25 -22.75
CA LEU A 119 -37.99 -12.96 -22.69
C LEU A 119 -37.14 -11.86 -22.05
N TYR A 120 -36.52 -12.15 -20.90
CA TYR A 120 -35.65 -11.18 -20.22
C TYR A 120 -34.42 -10.80 -21.04
N ARG A 121 -33.79 -11.78 -21.71
CA ARG A 121 -32.66 -11.52 -22.62
C ARG A 121 -33.08 -10.70 -23.82
N LYS A 122 -34.25 -10.99 -24.41
CA LYS A 122 -34.79 -10.24 -25.55
C LYS A 122 -35.06 -8.79 -25.15
N ALA A 123 -35.70 -8.55 -24.01
CA ALA A 123 -35.96 -7.20 -23.49
C ALA A 123 -34.68 -6.42 -23.16
N SER A 124 -33.64 -7.11 -22.68
CA SER A 124 -32.33 -6.49 -22.38
C SER A 124 -31.55 -6.10 -23.64
N ARG A 125 -31.78 -6.77 -24.79
CA ARG A 125 -31.13 -6.42 -26.06
C ARG A 125 -31.71 -5.16 -26.65
N VAL A 126 -33.04 -5.04 -26.66
CA VAL A 126 -33.72 -3.85 -27.16
C VAL A 126 -33.37 -2.61 -26.35
N ALA A 127 -33.21 -2.74 -25.02
CA ALA A 127 -32.74 -1.66 -24.16
C ALA A 127 -31.31 -1.16 -24.47
N ASN A 128 -30.46 -1.99 -25.10
CA ASN A 128 -29.09 -1.61 -25.45
C ASN A 128 -28.96 -1.06 -26.89
N ASP A 129 -29.96 -1.30 -27.76
CA ASP A 129 -29.91 -0.87 -29.17
C ASP A 129 -30.42 0.59 -29.35
N ASP A 130 -31.21 1.12 -28.40
CA ASP A 130 -31.66 2.52 -28.40
C ASP A 130 -30.53 3.54 -28.02
N GLU A 131 -29.32 3.08 -27.64
CA GLU A 131 -28.14 3.92 -27.29
C GLU A 131 -27.03 3.94 -28.38
N SER A 132 -27.40 3.86 -29.66
CA SER A 132 -26.47 3.54 -30.76
C SER A 132 -25.44 4.61 -31.18
N GLU A 133 -25.52 5.86 -30.69
CA GLU A 133 -24.48 6.88 -30.97
C GLU A 133 -23.35 6.89 -29.91
N GLY A 134 -23.62 6.53 -28.65
CA GLY A 134 -22.60 6.46 -27.58
C GLY A 134 -21.67 5.24 -27.70
N GLY A 135 -22.17 4.13 -28.25
CA GLY A 135 -21.43 2.88 -28.38
C GLY A 135 -20.26 2.91 -29.38
N THR A 136 -20.37 3.70 -30.45
CA THR A 136 -19.32 3.79 -31.48
C THR A 136 -18.14 4.63 -31.00
N GLN A 137 -18.42 5.79 -30.39
CA GLN A 137 -17.38 6.66 -29.83
C GLN A 137 -16.64 5.99 -28.67
N SER A 138 -17.35 5.25 -27.80
CA SER A 138 -16.77 4.46 -26.73
C SER A 138 -15.78 3.40 -27.26
N ARG A 139 -16.14 2.67 -28.32
CA ARG A 139 -15.25 1.67 -28.94
C ARG A 139 -13.99 2.29 -29.55
N ILE A 140 -14.11 3.47 -30.17
CA ILE A 140 -12.97 4.20 -30.74
C ILE A 140 -12.02 4.63 -29.62
N SER A 141 -12.52 5.22 -28.53
CA SER A 141 -11.73 5.58 -27.36
C SER A 141 -11.00 4.37 -26.74
N HIS A 142 -11.66 3.21 -26.68
CA HIS A 142 -11.05 1.94 -26.25
C HIS A 142 -10.00 1.37 -27.21
N GLY A 143 -10.06 1.73 -28.49
CA GLY A 143 -9.02 1.42 -29.48
C GLY A 143 -7.79 2.29 -29.29
N ILE A 144 -7.99 3.61 -29.22
CA ILE A 144 -6.90 4.60 -29.05
C ILE A 144 -6.13 4.36 -27.75
N ALA A 145 -6.83 4.19 -26.62
CA ALA A 145 -6.19 3.95 -25.33
C ALA A 145 -5.37 2.65 -25.31
N LEU A 146 -5.79 1.64 -26.07
CA LEU A 146 -5.03 0.39 -26.18
C LEU A 146 -3.78 0.59 -27.04
N ALA A 147 -3.90 1.26 -28.18
CA ALA A 147 -2.79 1.49 -29.10
C ALA A 147 -1.67 2.29 -28.42
N GLU A 148 -2.02 3.32 -27.65
CA GLU A 148 -1.05 4.08 -26.87
C GLU A 148 -0.40 3.25 -25.76
N LEU A 149 -1.17 2.40 -25.08
CA LEU A 149 -0.61 1.52 -24.06
C LEU A 149 0.37 0.50 -24.65
N VAL A 150 0.06 -0.02 -25.84
CA VAL A 150 0.96 -0.90 -26.59
C VAL A 150 2.22 -0.14 -27.02
N SER A 151 2.07 1.08 -27.55
CA SER A 151 3.20 1.92 -27.95
C SER A 151 4.12 2.20 -26.75
N PHE A 152 3.56 2.52 -25.58
CA PHE A 152 4.33 2.69 -24.34
C PHE A 152 5.13 1.42 -23.96
N ILE A 153 4.53 0.23 -24.08
CA ILE A 153 5.20 -1.05 -23.78
C ILE A 153 6.35 -1.30 -24.77
N GLU A 154 6.17 -0.99 -26.05
CA GLU A 154 7.19 -1.16 -27.09
C GLU A 154 8.31 -0.12 -27.01
N GLU A 155 8.00 1.14 -26.69
CA GLU A 155 8.99 2.19 -26.47
C GLU A 155 9.86 1.90 -25.24
N SER A 156 9.25 1.37 -24.18
CA SER A 156 9.97 0.94 -22.96
C SER A 156 10.99 -0.18 -23.23
N ARG A 157 10.87 -0.91 -24.34
CA ARG A 157 11.87 -1.89 -24.79
C ARG A 157 13.11 -1.22 -25.40
N SER A 158 12.94 -0.01 -25.95
CA SER A 158 13.97 0.71 -26.70
C SER A 158 14.80 1.64 -25.81
N GLU A 159 14.31 1.99 -24.62
CA GLU A 159 15.05 2.76 -23.62
C GLU A 159 16.06 1.85 -22.87
N ASP A 160 17.33 1.98 -23.25
CA ASP A 160 18.55 1.61 -22.52
C ASP A 160 18.48 0.45 -21.49
N ASN A 161 19.16 -0.67 -21.81
CA ASN A 161 19.74 -1.69 -20.91
C ASN A 161 18.86 -2.25 -19.77
N VAL A 162 17.58 -1.87 -19.63
CA VAL A 162 16.68 -2.30 -18.57
C VAL A 162 15.57 -3.17 -19.14
N ALA A 163 15.65 -4.47 -18.89
CA ALA A 163 14.64 -5.47 -19.20
C ALA A 163 13.35 -5.08 -18.46
N PRO A 164 12.36 -4.51 -19.16
CA PRO A 164 11.23 -3.89 -18.50
C PRO A 164 10.25 -4.96 -18.04
N VAL A 165 9.79 -4.84 -16.79
CA VAL A 165 8.77 -5.72 -16.20
C VAL A 165 7.57 -4.87 -15.81
N PHE A 166 6.42 -5.15 -16.42
CA PHE A 166 5.20 -4.36 -16.25
C PHE A 166 4.22 -5.03 -15.29
N LYS A 167 3.66 -4.26 -14.37
CA LYS A 167 2.57 -4.73 -13.50
C LYS A 167 1.21 -4.54 -14.17
N MET A 168 0.40 -5.59 -14.22
CA MET A 168 -0.96 -5.49 -14.78
C MET A 168 -1.84 -4.50 -14.01
N SER A 169 -1.60 -4.34 -12.70
CA SER A 169 -2.36 -3.37 -11.90
C SER A 169 -2.11 -1.94 -12.35
N ASP A 170 -0.88 -1.62 -12.75
CA ASP A 170 -0.49 -0.30 -13.21
C ASP A 170 -0.90 -0.07 -14.66
N LEU A 171 -0.76 -1.07 -15.55
CA LEU A 171 -1.29 -1.00 -16.91
C LEU A 171 -2.81 -0.80 -16.94
N SER A 172 -3.56 -1.47 -16.06
CA SER A 172 -5.01 -1.27 -15.94
C SER A 172 -5.35 0.14 -15.47
N LYS A 173 -4.56 0.75 -14.58
CA LYS A 173 -4.74 2.15 -14.16
C LYS A 173 -4.42 3.11 -15.30
N MET A 174 -3.31 2.90 -16.00
CA MET A 174 -2.92 3.74 -17.15
C MET A 174 -4.00 3.72 -18.23
N TYR A 175 -4.52 2.52 -18.55
CA TYR A 175 -5.62 2.34 -19.49
C TYR A 175 -6.91 3.04 -19.03
N GLY A 176 -7.29 2.87 -17.75
CA GLY A 176 -8.46 3.54 -17.18
C GLY A 176 -8.35 5.06 -17.22
N ASN A 177 -7.23 5.60 -16.72
CA ASN A 177 -6.95 7.04 -16.72
C ASN A 177 -6.97 7.62 -18.15
N ARG A 178 -6.49 6.85 -19.14
CA ARG A 178 -6.52 7.32 -20.54
C ARG A 178 -7.93 7.36 -21.11
N LEU A 179 -8.78 6.42 -20.73
CA LEU A 179 -10.19 6.42 -21.12
C LEU A 179 -10.99 7.55 -20.47
N GLU A 180 -10.76 7.82 -19.19
CA GLU A 180 -11.35 8.97 -18.49
C GLU A 180 -10.99 10.29 -19.18
N LYS A 181 -9.71 10.47 -19.55
CA LYS A 181 -9.24 11.65 -20.29
C LYS A 181 -9.89 11.84 -21.66
N MET A 182 -10.42 10.78 -22.26
CA MET A 182 -11.09 10.80 -23.57
C MET A 182 -12.63 10.87 -23.45
N GLY A 183 -13.15 11.11 -22.25
CA GLY A 183 -14.59 11.29 -22.02
C GLY A 183 -15.41 10.01 -22.14
N ALA A 184 -14.80 8.83 -22.08
CA ALA A 184 -15.52 7.57 -22.09
C ALA A 184 -16.09 7.29 -20.68
N GLU A 185 -17.41 7.26 -20.55
CA GLU A 185 -18.07 6.81 -19.32
C GLU A 185 -17.75 5.32 -19.09
N GLN A 186 -17.01 5.02 -18.02
CA GLN A 186 -16.79 3.65 -17.61
C GLN A 186 -17.85 3.23 -16.60
N GLU A 187 -18.68 2.25 -16.98
CA GLU A 187 -19.48 1.46 -16.04
C GLU A 187 -18.56 0.51 -15.25
N GLY A 188 -17.73 1.07 -14.36
CA GLY A 188 -16.91 0.35 -13.40
C GLY A 188 -15.43 0.11 -13.78
N ARG A 189 -14.73 -0.60 -12.89
CA ARG A 189 -13.27 -0.81 -12.98
C ARG A 189 -12.89 -1.68 -14.18
N VAL A 190 -11.90 -1.24 -14.97
CA VAL A 190 -11.31 -1.99 -16.08
C VAL A 190 -11.01 -3.43 -15.68
N HIS A 191 -11.55 -4.38 -16.46
CA HIS A 191 -11.35 -5.81 -16.22
C HIS A 191 -9.93 -6.24 -16.63
N SER A 192 -9.00 -6.29 -15.67
CA SER A 192 -7.58 -6.59 -15.90
C SER A 192 -7.32 -7.87 -16.71
N THR A 193 -8.13 -8.92 -16.54
CA THR A 193 -7.98 -10.16 -17.32
C THR A 193 -8.28 -9.95 -18.81
N ARG A 194 -9.25 -9.08 -19.13
CA ARG A 194 -9.63 -8.81 -20.52
C ARG A 194 -8.59 -7.91 -21.18
N LEU A 195 -8.08 -6.93 -20.45
CA LEU A 195 -6.97 -6.08 -20.91
C LEU A 195 -5.70 -6.91 -21.14
N LYS A 196 -5.35 -7.79 -20.20
CA LYS A 196 -4.24 -8.75 -20.35
C LYS A 196 -4.33 -9.52 -21.67
N ASN A 197 -5.48 -10.15 -21.94
CA ASN A 197 -5.65 -10.97 -23.14
C ASN A 197 -5.52 -10.12 -24.41
N ARG A 198 -6.04 -8.88 -24.41
CA ARG A 198 -5.83 -7.94 -25.52
C ARG A 198 -4.35 -7.62 -25.70
N LEU A 199 -3.64 -7.26 -24.64
CA LEU A 199 -2.21 -6.94 -24.71
C LEU A 199 -1.37 -8.10 -25.25
N LEU A 200 -1.61 -9.33 -24.77
CA LEU A 200 -0.95 -10.54 -25.28
C LEU A 200 -1.28 -10.83 -26.76
N THR A 201 -2.39 -10.31 -27.28
CA THR A 201 -2.76 -10.46 -28.69
C THR A 201 -1.99 -9.47 -29.58
N TYR A 202 -1.82 -8.23 -29.12
CA TYR A 202 -1.17 -7.17 -29.90
C TYR A 202 0.36 -7.16 -29.74
N VAL A 203 0.89 -7.69 -28.63
CA VAL A 203 2.32 -7.79 -28.35
C VAL A 203 2.68 -9.28 -28.14
N PRO A 204 3.00 -10.02 -29.21
CA PRO A 204 3.21 -11.48 -29.11
C PRO A 204 4.48 -11.87 -28.34
N ASP A 205 5.46 -10.97 -28.25
CA ASP A 205 6.74 -11.20 -27.58
C ASP A 205 6.62 -11.11 -26.05
N ILE A 206 5.49 -10.64 -25.53
CA ILE A 206 5.26 -10.46 -24.09
C ILE A 206 4.59 -11.69 -23.47
N GLU A 207 5.11 -12.14 -22.33
CA GLU A 207 4.54 -13.24 -21.54
C GLU A 207 4.06 -12.73 -20.19
N ALA A 208 3.08 -13.42 -19.62
CA ALA A 208 2.50 -13.06 -18.35
C ALA A 208 2.85 -14.06 -17.24
N TYR A 209 3.50 -13.56 -16.20
CA TYR A 209 3.96 -14.31 -15.03
C TYR A 209 3.09 -14.00 -13.81
N LYS A 210 2.60 -15.05 -13.14
CA LYS A 210 1.78 -14.90 -11.94
C LYS A 210 2.66 -14.77 -10.71
N GLN A 211 2.58 -13.63 -10.01
CA GLN A 211 3.23 -13.41 -8.72
C GLN A 211 2.15 -13.15 -7.65
N GLY A 212 1.75 -14.20 -6.94
CA GLY A 212 0.67 -14.11 -5.94
C GLY A 212 -0.67 -13.71 -6.56
N ARG A 213 -1.18 -12.52 -6.20
CA ARG A 213 -2.42 -11.92 -6.74
C ARG A 213 -2.20 -11.04 -7.96
N GLU A 214 -0.95 -10.73 -8.30
CA GLU A 214 -0.58 -9.84 -9.40
C GLU A 214 -0.09 -10.65 -10.62
N ASN A 215 -0.33 -10.10 -11.81
CA ASN A 215 0.26 -10.60 -13.05
C ASN A 215 1.30 -9.59 -13.51
N LEU A 216 2.54 -10.04 -13.66
CA LEU A 216 3.60 -9.29 -14.31
C LEU A 216 3.61 -9.64 -15.81
N LEU A 217 3.95 -8.69 -16.67
CA LEU A 217 4.32 -9.00 -18.04
C LEU A 217 5.78 -8.63 -18.29
N ALA A 218 6.49 -9.47 -19.02
CA ALA A 218 7.85 -9.23 -19.47
C ALA A 218 8.03 -9.84 -20.86
N PHE A 219 8.95 -9.29 -21.65
CA PHE A 219 9.31 -9.89 -22.93
C PHE A 219 10.10 -11.18 -22.72
N LYS A 220 9.88 -12.18 -23.57
CA LYS A 220 10.57 -13.48 -23.46
C LYS A 220 12.09 -13.35 -23.43
N ASP A 221 12.62 -12.48 -24.29
CA ASP A 221 14.05 -12.28 -24.44
C ASP A 221 14.67 -11.50 -23.26
N ASP A 222 13.85 -10.75 -22.53
CA ASP A 222 14.28 -9.87 -21.44
C ASP A 222 14.30 -10.54 -20.07
N ILE A 223 13.67 -11.71 -19.91
CA ILE A 223 13.64 -12.43 -18.64
C ILE A 223 15.03 -12.91 -18.24
N GLY A 224 15.80 -13.43 -19.19
CA GLY A 224 17.19 -13.87 -18.95
C GLY A 224 18.06 -12.71 -18.44
N PRO A 225 18.14 -11.57 -19.16
CA PRO A 225 18.80 -10.36 -18.70
C PRO A 225 18.26 -9.79 -17.38
N ALA A 226 16.94 -9.85 -17.14
CA ALA A 226 16.33 -9.40 -15.89
C ALA A 226 16.75 -10.28 -14.70
N LEU A 227 16.71 -11.60 -14.88
CA LEU A 227 17.16 -12.58 -13.87
C LEU A 227 18.66 -12.45 -13.63
N ARG A 228 19.46 -12.34 -14.70
CA ARG A 228 20.90 -12.12 -14.62
C ARG A 228 21.21 -10.90 -13.76
N ARG A 229 20.56 -9.76 -14.00
CA ARG A 229 20.75 -8.55 -13.18
C ARG A 229 20.20 -8.64 -11.76
N ALA A 230 19.15 -9.41 -11.53
CA ALA A 230 18.66 -9.66 -10.17
C ALA A 230 19.63 -10.56 -9.38
N CYS A 231 20.38 -11.42 -10.07
CA CYS A 231 21.35 -12.34 -9.46
C CYS A 231 22.79 -11.80 -9.44
N GLU A 232 23.15 -10.92 -10.37
CA GLU A 232 24.44 -10.25 -10.41
C GLU A 232 24.42 -9.08 -9.42
N GLU A 233 25.07 -9.27 -8.27
CA GLU A 233 25.42 -8.15 -7.40
C GLU A 233 26.44 -7.27 -8.12
N ASP A 234 25.96 -6.20 -8.75
CA ASP A 234 26.83 -5.17 -9.31
C ASP A 234 27.48 -4.39 -8.16
N PHE A 235 28.64 -4.89 -7.74
CA PHE A 235 29.47 -4.25 -6.72
C PHE A 235 29.80 -2.80 -7.11
N ASP A 236 30.08 -2.52 -8.38
CA ASP A 236 30.45 -1.17 -8.82
C ASP A 236 29.29 -0.20 -8.65
N SER A 237 28.06 -0.61 -9.00
CA SER A 237 26.84 0.16 -8.73
C SER A 237 26.62 0.37 -7.23
N ASN A 238 26.78 -0.66 -6.42
CA ASN A 238 26.64 -0.57 -4.96
C ASN A 238 27.66 0.41 -4.35
N TYR A 239 28.94 0.33 -4.75
CA TYR A 239 29.98 1.26 -4.29
C TYR A 239 29.73 2.69 -4.80
N MET A 240 29.19 2.85 -6.01
CA MET A 240 28.80 4.16 -6.52
C MET A 240 27.67 4.79 -5.69
N GLN A 241 26.70 3.99 -5.24
CA GLN A 241 25.64 4.45 -4.34
C GLN A 241 26.20 4.86 -2.97
N ILE A 242 27.10 4.07 -2.40
CA ILE A 242 27.81 4.42 -1.15
C ILE A 242 28.57 5.74 -1.33
N TYR A 243 29.30 5.89 -2.43
CA TYR A 243 30.03 7.13 -2.71
C TYR A 243 29.12 8.35 -2.81
N LYS A 244 27.96 8.22 -3.47
CA LYS A 244 26.95 9.30 -3.54
C LYS A 244 26.43 9.67 -2.15
N ALA A 245 26.09 8.69 -1.32
CA ALA A 245 25.66 8.92 0.06
C ALA A 245 26.74 9.61 0.91
N VAL A 246 27.98 9.12 0.83
CA VAL A 246 29.14 9.72 1.51
C VAL A 246 29.37 11.16 1.05
N LYS A 247 29.25 11.44 -0.26
CA LYS A 247 29.43 12.79 -0.80
C LYS A 247 28.42 13.77 -0.22
N ILE A 248 27.14 13.38 -0.13
CA ILE A 248 26.08 14.20 0.45
C ILE A 248 26.36 14.48 1.93
N VAL A 249 26.51 13.43 2.73
CA VAL A 249 26.73 13.56 4.18
C VAL A 249 28.02 14.34 4.48
N ARG A 250 29.08 14.08 3.72
CA ARG A 250 30.35 14.80 3.89
C ARG A 250 30.23 16.27 3.52
N SER A 251 29.45 16.63 2.51
CA SER A 251 29.20 18.04 2.17
C SER A 251 28.58 18.77 3.37
N ASP A 252 27.53 18.19 3.95
CA ASP A 252 26.83 18.76 5.09
C ASP A 252 27.73 18.87 6.32
N MET A 253 28.48 17.80 6.64
CA MET A 253 29.47 17.81 7.74
C MET A 253 30.51 18.91 7.60
N MET A 254 30.90 19.26 6.38
CA MET A 254 31.94 20.26 6.13
C MET A 254 31.39 21.69 6.15
N ALA A 255 30.08 21.84 5.96
CA ALA A 255 29.34 23.09 6.10
C ALA A 255 28.94 23.37 7.56
N THR A 256 28.73 22.34 8.38
CA THR A 256 28.48 22.49 9.82
C THR A 256 29.76 22.98 10.52
N SER A 257 29.64 24.07 11.28
CA SER A 257 30.68 24.57 12.19
C SER A 257 30.10 24.78 13.58
N SER A 258 30.81 24.31 14.59
CA SER A 258 30.49 24.55 15.99
C SER A 258 31.73 25.02 16.72
N GLU A 259 31.61 26.12 17.46
CA GLU A 259 32.65 26.61 18.35
C GLU A 259 32.12 26.71 19.76
N PHE A 260 32.95 26.32 20.72
CA PHE A 260 32.61 26.47 22.13
C PHE A 260 32.69 27.94 22.55
N ASN A 261 31.54 28.51 22.93
CA ASN A 261 31.38 29.92 23.33
C ASN A 261 31.41 30.12 24.86
N GLY A 262 31.87 29.11 25.63
CA GLY A 262 31.93 29.18 27.10
C GLY A 262 30.76 28.52 27.82
N THR A 263 29.68 28.15 27.13
CA THR A 263 28.52 27.47 27.72
C THR A 263 28.00 26.32 26.85
N PHE A 264 27.22 25.42 27.44
CA PHE A 264 26.53 24.34 26.72
C PHE A 264 25.03 24.57 26.80
N ALA A 265 24.40 24.93 25.67
CA ALA A 265 22.95 24.98 25.56
C ALA A 265 22.34 23.58 25.68
N ALA A 266 21.06 23.48 26.08
CA ALA A 266 20.39 22.19 26.25
C ALA A 266 20.39 21.33 24.97
N ASP A 267 20.32 21.96 23.80
CA ASP A 267 20.29 21.35 22.48
C ASP A 267 21.64 21.41 21.74
N CYS A 268 22.74 21.73 22.45
CA CYS A 268 24.05 21.93 21.83
C CYS A 268 24.54 20.67 21.09
N GLN A 269 24.22 19.48 21.60
CA GLN A 269 24.61 18.22 21.00
C GLN A 269 23.95 18.01 19.63
N GLU A 270 22.63 18.22 19.55
CA GLU A 270 21.88 18.08 18.30
C GLU A 270 22.31 19.12 17.26
N LYS A 271 22.46 20.38 17.67
CA LYS A 271 22.88 21.48 16.77
C LYS A 271 24.31 21.36 16.25
N SER A 272 25.16 20.63 16.95
CA SER A 272 26.56 20.45 16.54
C SER A 272 26.75 19.47 15.37
N VAL A 273 25.66 18.83 14.90
CA VAL A 273 25.70 17.77 13.89
C VAL A 273 24.61 17.98 12.84
N PRO A 274 24.89 17.80 11.53
CA PRO A 274 23.84 17.87 10.52
C PRO A 274 22.90 16.67 10.60
N ARG A 275 21.62 16.90 10.29
CA ARG A 275 20.57 15.87 10.32
C ARG A 275 20.90 14.67 9.41
N SER A 276 21.51 14.91 8.25
CA SER A 276 21.91 13.84 7.32
C SER A 276 22.89 12.85 7.94
N LEU A 277 23.86 13.32 8.73
CA LEU A 277 24.78 12.46 9.46
C LEU A 277 24.08 11.72 10.59
N LEU A 278 23.20 12.38 11.35
CA LEU A 278 22.44 11.73 12.42
C LEU A 278 21.56 10.61 11.88
N THR A 279 20.85 10.85 10.78
CA THR A 279 20.05 9.82 10.11
C THR A 279 20.92 8.67 9.63
N LEU A 280 22.08 8.93 9.01
CA LEU A 280 23.00 7.87 8.60
C LEU A 280 23.48 7.02 9.78
N VAL A 281 23.95 7.65 10.86
CA VAL A 281 24.44 6.94 12.05
C VAL A 281 23.31 6.14 12.72
N ASN A 282 22.10 6.71 12.80
CA ASN A 282 20.95 5.99 13.32
C ASN A 282 20.62 4.75 12.49
N MET A 283 20.65 4.88 11.16
CA MET A 283 20.45 3.76 10.24
C MET A 283 21.53 2.69 10.38
N LEU A 284 22.78 3.07 10.67
CA LEU A 284 23.88 2.13 10.91
C LEU A 284 23.73 1.38 12.25
N LEU A 285 23.20 2.03 13.29
CA LEU A 285 23.06 1.43 14.62
C LEU A 285 21.80 0.58 14.78
N TYR A 286 20.68 1.03 14.20
CA TYR A 286 19.36 0.44 14.45
C TYR A 286 18.64 -0.02 13.18
N GLY A 287 19.20 0.26 12.00
CA GLY A 287 18.54 0.01 10.70
C GLY A 287 17.68 1.19 10.22
N PRO A 288 17.22 1.15 8.96
CA PRO A 288 16.33 2.17 8.40
C PRO A 288 14.96 2.11 9.08
N ASP A 289 14.53 3.25 9.62
CA ASP A 289 13.25 3.41 10.30
C ASP A 289 12.60 4.74 9.87
N ILE A 290 11.27 4.70 9.74
CA ILE A 290 10.43 5.82 9.30
C ILE A 290 9.76 6.51 10.50
N THR A 291 9.79 5.86 11.67
CA THR A 291 9.02 6.27 12.87
C THR A 291 9.84 7.03 13.92
N THR A 292 11.15 7.18 13.72
CA THR A 292 12.06 7.79 14.70
C THR A 292 12.03 9.32 14.66
N ASP A 293 11.30 9.90 15.61
CA ASP A 293 11.21 11.36 15.80
C ASP A 293 12.46 11.94 16.50
N SER A 294 13.10 11.17 17.39
CA SER A 294 14.27 11.57 18.17
C SER A 294 15.45 10.60 17.99
N PHE A 295 16.67 11.11 18.16
CA PHE A 295 17.89 10.30 18.11
C PHE A 295 18.36 9.91 19.51
N SER A 296 18.89 8.70 19.62
CA SER A 296 19.50 8.23 20.87
C SER A 296 20.81 8.97 21.18
N GLN A 297 21.21 8.90 22.45
CA GLN A 297 22.45 9.54 22.92
C GLN A 297 23.69 8.93 22.27
N GLU A 298 23.65 7.64 21.93
CA GLU A 298 24.70 6.91 21.22
C GLU A 298 24.88 7.47 19.80
N THR A 299 23.78 7.68 19.07
CA THR A 299 23.77 8.30 17.74
C THR A 299 24.38 9.69 17.78
N LEU A 300 23.96 10.53 18.73
CA LEU A 300 24.50 11.89 18.91
C LEU A 300 26.00 11.88 19.22
N SER A 301 26.45 10.96 20.08
CA SER A 301 27.84 10.87 20.52
C SER A 301 28.76 10.42 19.38
N ILE A 302 28.36 9.40 18.62
CA ILE A 302 29.11 8.89 17.47
C ILE A 302 29.16 9.93 16.36
N ALA A 303 28.03 10.59 16.06
CA ALA A 303 27.98 11.60 15.01
C ALA A 303 28.85 12.84 15.34
N GLN A 304 28.84 13.30 16.59
CA GLN A 304 29.77 14.33 17.07
C GLN A 304 31.24 13.88 16.92
N MET A 305 31.53 12.61 17.22
CA MET A 305 32.88 12.06 17.06
C MET A 305 33.34 12.04 15.60
N LEU A 306 32.45 11.71 14.66
CA LEU A 306 32.73 11.73 13.23
C LEU A 306 33.03 13.15 12.74
N ILE A 307 32.30 14.16 13.21
CA ILE A 307 32.58 15.57 12.88
C ILE A 307 33.93 16.00 13.44
N PHE A 308 34.17 15.76 14.72
CA PHE A 308 35.41 16.13 15.41
C PHE A 308 36.66 15.57 14.72
N ASN A 309 36.57 14.34 14.22
CA ASN A 309 37.66 13.65 13.53
C ASN A 309 37.70 13.89 12.00
N SER A 310 36.79 14.69 11.46
CA SER A 310 36.74 14.92 10.01
C SER A 310 37.74 15.99 9.55
N HIS A 311 38.46 15.73 8.46
CA HIS A 311 39.45 16.67 7.89
C HIS A 311 39.11 17.08 6.45
N LYS A 312 39.45 18.31 6.08
CA LYS A 312 39.53 18.73 4.67
C LYS A 312 40.87 18.22 4.11
N ARG A 313 40.84 17.47 3.00
CA ARG A 313 42.03 16.82 2.40
C ARG A 313 43.20 17.78 2.07
N ILE A 314 42.95 19.09 2.03
CA ILE A 314 43.93 20.10 1.59
C ILE A 314 44.77 20.65 2.76
N GLN A 315 44.36 20.50 4.03
CA GLN A 315 45.09 21.06 5.17
C GLN A 315 46.05 20.05 5.78
N LYS A 316 47.36 20.29 5.64
CA LYS A 316 48.44 19.47 6.21
C LYS A 316 48.68 19.65 7.71
N SER A 317 48.05 20.62 8.38
CA SER A 317 48.63 21.12 9.65
C SER A 317 47.83 21.01 10.93
N ASN A 318 46.62 20.45 11.00
CA ASN A 318 46.01 20.10 12.30
C ASN A 318 44.88 19.10 12.14
N ARG A 319 44.95 18.00 12.91
CA ARG A 319 43.90 16.96 12.95
C ARG A 319 42.58 17.55 13.44
N HIS A 320 42.58 18.46 14.40
CA HIS A 320 41.35 19.03 14.94
C HIS A 320 41.32 20.54 14.72
N ALA A 321 40.42 21.00 13.84
CA ALA A 321 40.12 22.42 13.67
C ALA A 321 39.21 22.89 14.82
N LYS A 322 39.47 24.08 15.37
CA LYS A 322 38.65 24.66 16.45
C LYS A 322 37.17 24.78 16.08
N SER A 323 36.90 25.09 14.81
CA SER A 323 35.54 25.20 14.25
C SER A 323 34.77 23.88 14.16
N ARG A 324 35.40 22.76 14.57
CA ARG A 324 34.83 21.41 14.60
C ARG A 324 34.90 20.79 15.99
N GLU A 325 35.20 21.60 17.00
CA GLU A 325 35.11 21.17 18.39
C GLU A 325 33.63 20.95 18.71
N THR A 326 33.28 19.69 18.89
CA THR A 326 31.92 19.29 19.25
C THR A 326 31.75 19.30 20.78
N PRO A 327 30.52 19.58 21.28
CA PRO A 327 30.25 19.69 22.70
C PRO A 327 30.69 18.47 23.52
N SER A 328 30.44 17.25 23.02
CA SER A 328 30.81 15.99 23.68
C SER A 328 32.31 15.89 23.98
N GLN A 329 33.16 16.20 23.00
CA GLN A 329 34.61 16.03 23.05
C GLN A 329 35.26 17.14 23.90
N MET A 330 34.68 18.34 23.87
CA MET A 330 35.05 19.44 24.77
C MET A 330 34.70 19.10 26.22
N TYR A 331 33.45 18.68 26.46
CA TYR A 331 32.98 18.30 27.79
C TYR A 331 33.81 17.17 28.39
N LEU A 332 34.06 16.10 27.62
CA LEU A 332 34.86 14.97 28.08
C LEU A 332 36.27 15.39 28.50
N GLY A 333 36.92 16.24 27.69
CA GLY A 333 38.25 16.78 28.01
C GLY A 333 38.25 17.60 29.31
N ILE A 334 37.29 18.51 29.47
CA ILE A 334 37.16 19.35 30.66
C ILE A 334 36.89 18.49 31.90
N VAL A 335 35.95 17.55 31.84
CA VAL A 335 35.59 16.69 32.98
C VAL A 335 36.78 15.85 33.44
N ILE A 336 37.47 15.19 32.52
CA ILE A 336 38.64 14.36 32.86
C ILE A 336 39.76 15.23 33.42
N HIS A 337 39.98 16.42 32.85
CA HIS A 337 40.97 17.34 33.40
C HIS A 337 40.61 17.78 34.81
N CYS A 338 39.35 18.15 35.07
CA CYS A 338 38.86 18.54 36.39
C CYS A 338 39.02 17.45 37.44
N GLN A 339 38.77 16.19 37.06
CA GLN A 339 38.85 15.04 37.97
C GLN A 339 40.28 14.55 38.22
N THR A 340 41.13 14.57 37.19
CA THR A 340 42.44 13.92 37.27
C THR A 340 43.61 14.88 37.36
N ARG A 341 43.49 16.09 36.79
CA ARG A 341 44.58 17.06 36.58
C ARG A 341 45.81 16.48 35.86
N LYS A 342 45.69 15.33 35.20
CA LYS A 342 46.79 14.62 34.53
C LYS A 342 46.86 14.98 33.04
N ARG A 343 47.83 15.83 32.66
CA ARG A 343 48.11 16.19 31.26
C ARG A 343 48.30 14.95 30.37
N GLY A 344 49.12 14.00 30.80
CA GLY A 344 49.43 12.81 29.99
C GLY A 344 48.21 11.92 29.67
N LEU A 345 47.16 11.95 30.49
CA LEU A 345 45.91 11.24 30.18
C LEU A 345 45.12 11.95 29.08
N ILE A 346 44.97 13.27 29.20
CA ILE A 346 44.31 14.10 28.18
C ILE A 346 45.03 13.99 26.84
N ASP A 347 46.37 14.06 26.84
CA ASP A 347 47.14 13.96 25.60
C ASP A 347 46.97 12.60 24.91
N LYS A 348 46.79 11.51 25.68
CA LYS A 348 46.45 10.18 25.12
C LYS A 348 45.06 10.18 24.49
N LEU A 349 44.06 10.73 25.16
CA LEU A 349 42.68 10.81 24.65
C LEU A 349 42.57 11.71 23.41
N TYR A 350 43.31 12.82 23.39
CA TYR A 350 43.42 13.69 22.23
C TYR A 350 44.04 12.96 21.03
N LYS A 351 45.11 12.17 21.23
CA LYS A 351 45.72 11.37 20.15
C LYS A 351 44.77 10.31 19.57
N LEU A 352 43.87 9.78 20.39
CA LEU A 352 42.82 8.84 19.98
C LEU A 352 41.60 9.53 19.34
N GLY A 353 41.59 10.87 19.29
CA GLY A 353 40.47 11.63 18.72
C GLY A 353 39.22 11.65 19.61
N LEU A 354 39.36 11.38 20.91
CA LEU A 354 38.25 11.27 21.86
C LEU A 354 37.97 12.56 22.63
N SER A 355 38.97 13.43 22.80
CA SER A 355 38.84 14.71 23.50
C SER A 355 39.61 15.80 22.78
N VAL A 356 39.36 17.05 23.18
CA VAL A 356 40.23 18.19 22.82
C VAL A 356 41.61 18.10 23.49
N SER A 357 42.57 18.90 23.02
CA SER A 357 43.93 18.93 23.55
C SER A 357 44.00 19.57 24.94
N TYR A 358 45.02 19.21 25.72
CA TYR A 358 45.24 19.78 27.04
C TYR A 358 45.39 21.31 27.00
N ASP A 359 46.16 21.82 26.04
CA ASP A 359 46.36 23.26 25.86
C ASP A 359 45.05 23.99 25.53
N ARG A 360 44.16 23.34 24.76
CA ARG A 360 42.82 23.88 24.49
C ARG A 360 41.97 23.95 25.75
N ILE A 361 42.02 22.94 26.62
CA ILE A 361 41.30 22.94 27.91
C ILE A 361 41.80 24.08 28.80
N LEU A 362 43.12 24.29 28.89
CA LEU A 362 43.69 25.40 29.64
C LEU A 362 43.25 26.75 29.07
N SER A 363 43.27 26.91 27.75
CA SER A 363 42.78 28.11 27.07
C SER A 363 41.31 28.40 27.40
N VAL A 364 40.45 27.38 27.38
CA VAL A 364 39.03 27.50 27.74
C VAL A 364 38.87 27.85 29.22
N SER A 365 39.60 27.18 30.11
CA SER A 365 39.55 27.44 31.56
C SER A 365 39.98 28.86 31.88
N ALA A 366 41.07 29.34 31.28
CA ALA A 366 41.55 30.71 31.48
C ALA A 366 40.54 31.74 30.97
N SER A 367 39.93 31.50 29.80
CA SER A 367 38.88 32.36 29.27
C SER A 367 37.68 32.44 30.22
N LEU A 368 37.24 31.31 30.77
CA LEU A 368 36.11 31.26 31.69
C LEU A 368 36.43 31.99 33.01
N THR A 369 37.62 31.75 33.58
CA THR A 369 38.08 32.44 34.79
C THR A 369 38.14 33.95 34.57
N ASN A 370 38.67 34.41 33.44
CA ASN A 370 38.74 35.83 33.13
C ASN A 370 37.34 36.47 33.01
N THR A 371 36.38 35.77 32.38
CA THR A 371 34.99 36.24 32.29
C THR A 371 34.35 36.34 33.68
N LEU A 372 34.55 35.34 34.53
CA LEU A 372 34.06 35.37 35.91
C LEU A 372 34.69 36.51 36.70
N CYS A 373 36.01 36.70 36.63
CA CYS A 373 36.69 37.78 37.32
C CYS A 373 36.13 39.16 36.94
N LYS A 374 35.80 39.38 35.66
CA LYS A 374 35.13 40.61 35.20
C LYS A 374 33.75 40.78 35.84
N GLN A 375 32.92 39.73 35.84
CA GLN A 375 31.60 39.78 36.47
C GLN A 375 31.68 40.07 37.97
N TYR A 376 32.60 39.43 38.70
CA TYR A 376 32.78 39.70 40.12
C TYR A 376 33.27 41.13 40.39
N GLN A 377 34.11 41.70 39.52
CA GLN A 377 34.54 43.10 39.60
C GLN A 377 33.37 44.06 39.33
N GLU A 378 32.51 43.75 38.35
CA GLU A 378 31.29 44.50 38.04
C GLU A 378 30.29 44.46 39.21
N ASP A 379 30.19 43.32 39.90
CA ASP A 379 29.34 43.10 41.06
C ASP A 379 29.95 43.64 42.38
N GLY A 380 31.15 44.23 42.35
CA GLY A 380 31.80 44.87 43.50
C GLY A 380 32.50 43.92 44.48
N TYR A 381 32.71 42.66 44.09
CA TYR A 381 33.41 41.65 44.91
C TYR A 381 34.91 41.60 44.59
N VAL A 382 35.76 41.54 45.63
CA VAL A 382 37.21 41.34 45.49
C VAL A 382 37.54 39.85 45.55
N LEU A 383 38.01 39.27 44.44
CA LEU A 383 38.46 37.88 44.40
C LEU A 383 39.88 37.74 44.98
N SER A 384 40.04 36.82 45.93
CA SER A 384 41.35 36.36 46.40
C SER A 384 42.10 35.62 45.28
N SER A 385 43.42 35.68 45.27
CA SER A 385 44.33 35.31 44.17
C SER A 385 44.34 33.83 43.74
N VAL A 386 43.46 32.99 44.29
CA VAL A 386 43.37 31.55 43.97
C VAL A 386 41.92 31.14 43.72
N VAL A 387 41.40 31.42 42.54
CA VAL A 387 40.06 30.95 42.11
C VAL A 387 40.24 29.66 41.30
N THR A 388 39.88 28.53 41.89
CA THR A 388 39.78 27.25 41.17
C THR A 388 38.35 27.01 40.72
N VAL A 389 38.11 27.04 39.41
CA VAL A 389 36.80 26.71 38.82
C VAL A 389 36.53 25.20 39.03
N ARG A 390 35.55 24.87 39.87
CA ARG A 390 35.01 23.51 40.01
C ARG A 390 33.88 23.29 39.01
N PRO A 391 33.70 22.07 38.47
CA PRO A 391 32.70 21.82 37.45
C PRO A 391 31.27 22.00 38.00
N PHE A 392 30.38 22.44 37.09
CA PHE A 392 28.94 22.61 37.30
C PHE A 392 28.31 21.34 37.89
N HIS A 393 28.08 21.33 39.21
CA HIS A 393 27.07 20.48 39.80
C HIS A 393 25.71 21.16 39.62
N HIS A 394 24.75 20.42 39.07
CA HIS A 394 23.33 20.79 39.11
C HIS A 394 22.98 21.22 40.53
N CYS A 395 22.72 22.52 40.69
CA CYS A 395 22.17 23.08 41.90
C CYS A 395 20.72 22.59 42.01
N ARG A 396 20.51 21.41 42.61
CA ARG A 396 19.20 21.04 43.16
C ARG A 396 18.93 22.02 44.29
N ARG A 397 18.16 23.07 43.99
CA ARG A 397 17.53 23.93 44.99
C ARG A 397 16.73 23.03 45.94
N ARG A 398 17.03 23.14 47.24
CA ARG A 398 16.08 22.84 48.31
C ARG A 398 15.18 24.04 48.50
#